data_AF-A0A428TLY6-F1
#
_entry.id   AF-A0A428TLY6-F1
#
_cell.length_a   1.000
_cell.length_b   1.000
_cell.length_c   1.000
_cell.angle_alpha   90.00
_cell.angle_beta   90.00
_cell.angle_gamma   90.00
#
_symmetry.space_group_name_H-M   'P 1'
#
loop_
_entity.id
_entity.type
_entity.pdbx_description
1 polymer ?
#
loop_
_entity_poly.entity_id
_entity_poly.type
_entity_poly.pdbx_seq_one_letter_code
_entity_poly.pdbx_strand_id
1 'polypeptide(L)'
;MSHISAAQQGLAAVEAKKWDEALPLLSKALQTSPNPAWLIARSKALIGKNRYQEALEDANLAWHTAYERNKRPLLSEANYRRAVAYFRLGQYANADACCVYAIRLIKGFPAIEKEDPLKSHIDADGFYTVTSEDAQRQAREDAEKETPKGGAEKGPEHDQWP
;
A
#
# COMPACT_ATOMS: atom_id res chain seq x y z
N MET A 1 28.74 -11.49 -10.86
CA MET A 1 27.28 -11.27 -11.03
C MET A 1 26.98 -9.80 -10.81
N SER A 2 26.38 -9.14 -11.80
CA SER A 2 25.92 -7.75 -11.65
C SER A 2 24.91 -7.65 -10.51
N HIS A 3 24.89 -6.52 -9.79
CA HIS A 3 23.88 -6.23 -8.78
C HIS A 3 22.45 -6.35 -9.34
N ILE A 4 22.26 -6.09 -10.64
CA ILE A 4 21.01 -6.29 -11.36
C ILE A 4 20.61 -7.76 -11.44
N SER A 5 21.56 -8.68 -11.70
CA SER A 5 21.23 -10.11 -11.78
C SER A 5 20.89 -10.68 -10.41
N ALA A 6 21.60 -10.25 -9.36
CA ALA A 6 21.26 -10.60 -7.99
C ALA A 6 19.87 -10.09 -7.61
N ALA A 7 19.51 -8.86 -8.02
CA ALA A 7 18.17 -8.32 -7.81
C ALA A 7 17.09 -9.15 -8.52
N GLN A 8 17.30 -9.49 -9.80
CA GLN A 8 16.34 -10.29 -10.57
C GLN A 8 16.11 -11.67 -9.96
N GLN A 9 17.19 -12.35 -9.54
CA GLN A 9 17.09 -13.63 -8.82
C GLN A 9 16.38 -13.46 -7.47
N GLY A 10 16.70 -12.39 -6.73
CA GLY A 10 16.04 -12.06 -5.48
C GLY A 10 14.54 -11.83 -5.65
N LEU A 11 14.13 -11.07 -6.67
CA LEU A 11 12.73 -10.85 -7.01
C LEU A 11 12.01 -12.16 -7.38
N ALA A 12 12.63 -13.01 -8.20
CA ALA A 12 12.07 -14.31 -8.55
C ALA A 12 11.92 -15.22 -7.32
N ALA A 13 12.89 -15.22 -6.41
CA ALA A 13 12.82 -15.95 -5.15
C ALA A 13 11.68 -15.43 -4.24
N VAL A 14 11.43 -14.12 -4.21
CA VAL A 14 10.27 -13.54 -3.51
C VAL A 14 8.95 -14.04 -4.09
N GLU A 15 8.80 -14.07 -5.41
CA GLU A 15 7.59 -14.59 -6.05
C GLU A 15 7.39 -16.09 -5.81
N ALA A 16 8.49 -16.84 -5.74
CA ALA A 16 8.50 -18.25 -5.36
C ALA A 16 8.35 -18.50 -3.85
N LYS A 17 8.18 -17.45 -3.03
CA LYS A 17 8.11 -17.51 -1.56
C LYS A 17 9.35 -18.12 -0.88
N LYS A 18 10.49 -18.12 -1.56
CA LYS A 18 11.78 -18.60 -1.05
C LYS A 18 12.50 -17.47 -0.31
N TRP A 19 12.00 -17.13 0.87
CA TRP A 19 12.45 -15.95 1.61
C TRP A 19 13.94 -15.99 1.98
N ASP A 20 14.43 -17.15 2.39
CA ASP A 20 15.84 -17.33 2.79
C ASP A 20 16.82 -17.19 1.61
N GLU A 21 16.37 -17.47 0.38
CA GLU A 21 17.14 -17.23 -0.85
C GLU A 21 17.04 -15.76 -1.29
N ALA A 22 15.84 -15.18 -1.20
CA ALA A 22 15.57 -13.80 -1.63
C ALA A 22 16.34 -12.73 -0.84
N LEU A 23 16.34 -12.85 0.49
CA LEU A 23 16.90 -11.83 1.40
C LEU A 23 18.38 -11.50 1.15
N PRO A 24 19.31 -12.47 1.04
CA PRO A 24 20.71 -12.17 0.77
C PRO A 24 20.92 -11.57 -0.63
N LEU A 25 20.17 -12.05 -1.63
CA LEU A 25 20.24 -11.56 -3.01
C LEU A 25 19.80 -10.09 -3.12
N LEU A 26 18.65 -9.76 -2.51
CA LEU A 26 18.12 -8.40 -2.47
C LEU A 26 19.01 -7.47 -1.63
N SER A 27 19.51 -7.94 -0.48
CA SER A 27 20.41 -7.16 0.36
C SER A 27 21.70 -6.81 -0.38
N LYS A 28 22.26 -7.74 -1.14
CA LYS A 28 23.42 -7.48 -1.99
C LYS A 28 23.13 -6.46 -3.09
N ALA A 29 21.98 -6.55 -3.75
CA ALA A 29 21.60 -5.58 -4.78
C ALA A 29 21.42 -4.16 -4.22
N LEU A 30 20.83 -4.04 -3.03
CA LEU A 30 20.56 -2.78 -2.35
C LEU A 30 21.82 -2.03 -1.90
N GLN A 31 22.96 -2.72 -1.74
CA GLN A 31 24.25 -2.07 -1.48
C GLN A 31 24.69 -1.13 -2.61
N THR A 32 24.22 -1.37 -3.85
CA THR A 32 24.58 -0.53 -5.00
C THR A 32 23.62 0.64 -5.19
N SER A 33 22.32 0.42 -4.96
CA SER A 33 21.32 1.47 -5.09
C SER A 33 20.08 1.11 -4.26
N PRO A 34 19.51 2.06 -3.50
CA PRO A 34 18.26 1.85 -2.79
C PRO A 34 17.09 1.93 -3.79
N ASN A 35 16.91 0.86 -4.56
CA ASN A 35 15.85 0.76 -5.55
C ASN A 35 14.51 0.46 -4.84
N PRO A 36 13.47 1.28 -5.05
CA PRO A 36 12.19 1.11 -4.36
C PRO A 36 11.54 -0.25 -4.61
N ALA A 37 11.66 -0.82 -5.82
CA ALA A 37 11.09 -2.14 -6.12
C ALA A 37 11.82 -3.27 -5.36
N TRP A 38 13.14 -3.16 -5.20
CA TRP A 38 13.93 -4.15 -4.45
C TRP A 38 13.67 -4.04 -2.95
N LEU A 39 13.48 -2.83 -2.43
CA LEU A 39 13.09 -2.58 -1.05
C LEU A 39 11.69 -3.14 -0.75
N ILE A 40 10.70 -2.90 -1.62
CA ILE A 40 9.36 -3.49 -1.51
C ILE A 40 9.42 -5.02 -1.46
N ALA A 41 10.20 -5.64 -2.35
CA ALA A 41 10.36 -7.09 -2.39
C ALA A 41 11.05 -7.63 -1.13
N ARG A 42 12.08 -6.93 -0.63
CA ARG A 42 12.78 -7.34 0.59
C ARG A 42 11.89 -7.19 1.82
N SER A 43 11.10 -6.11 1.91
CA SER A 43 10.04 -5.93 2.91
C SER A 43 9.04 -7.10 2.90
N LYS A 44 8.54 -7.52 1.73
CA LYS A 44 7.65 -8.70 1.57
C LYS A 44 8.31 -9.99 2.11
N ALA A 45 9.58 -10.22 1.80
CA ALA A 45 10.31 -11.39 2.30
C ALA A 45 10.55 -11.33 3.83
N LEU A 46 10.87 -10.15 4.37
CA LEU A 46 11.06 -9.93 5.81
C LEU A 46 9.77 -10.19 6.59
N ILE A 47 8.61 -9.75 6.08
CA ILE A 47 7.29 -10.11 6.64
C ILE A 47 7.12 -11.63 6.65
N GLY A 48 7.48 -12.31 5.55
CA GLY A 48 7.46 -13.78 5.46
C GLY A 48 8.37 -14.49 6.48
N LYS A 49 9.39 -13.80 6.99
CA LYS A 49 10.29 -14.29 8.06
C LYS A 49 9.95 -13.73 9.45
N ASN A 50 8.80 -13.07 9.61
CA ASN A 50 8.38 -12.43 10.85
C ASN A 50 9.32 -11.32 11.37
N ARG A 51 10.10 -10.69 10.48
CA ARG A 51 11.01 -9.58 10.78
C ARG A 51 10.31 -8.25 10.48
N TYR A 52 9.28 -7.94 11.26
CA TYR A 52 8.32 -6.89 10.91
C TYR A 52 8.90 -5.47 11.01
N GLN A 53 9.77 -5.20 11.98
CA GLN A 53 10.39 -3.88 12.13
C GLN A 53 11.29 -3.55 10.94
N GLU A 54 12.14 -4.49 10.53
CA GLU A 54 13.01 -4.33 9.36
C GLU A 54 12.21 -4.24 8.06
N ALA A 55 11.08 -4.96 7.97
CA ALA A 55 10.17 -4.84 6.84
C ALA A 55 9.54 -3.44 6.74
N LEU A 56 9.20 -2.84 7.89
CA LEU A 56 8.68 -1.48 7.97
C LEU A 56 9.74 -0.46 7.53
N GLU A 57 10.98 -0.61 7.98
CA GLU A 57 12.11 0.22 7.58
C GLU A 57 12.33 0.18 6.06
N ASP A 58 12.32 -1.01 5.46
CA ASP A 58 12.41 -1.17 4.01
C ASP A 58 11.24 -0.52 3.27
N ALA A 59 10.02 -0.65 3.77
CA ALA A 59 8.84 -0.06 3.16
C ALA A 59 8.84 1.48 3.26
N ASN A 60 9.31 2.04 4.38
CA ASN A 60 9.51 3.48 4.55
C ASN A 60 10.55 4.00 3.55
N LEU A 61 11.71 3.34 3.46
CA LEU A 61 12.76 3.73 2.52
C LEU A 61 12.30 3.58 1.06
N ALA A 62 11.50 2.55 0.77
CA ALA A 62 10.90 2.37 -0.56
C ALA A 62 10.01 3.55 -0.94
N TRP A 63 9.22 4.07 -0.01
CA TRP A 63 8.36 5.23 -0.25
C TRP A 63 9.20 6.48 -0.56
N HIS A 64 10.20 6.80 0.26
CA HIS A 64 11.07 7.97 0.05
C HIS A 64 11.81 7.89 -1.29
N THR A 65 12.44 6.74 -1.59
CA THR A 65 13.19 6.56 -2.84
C THR A 65 12.28 6.51 -4.07
N ALA A 66 11.05 6.00 -3.95
CA ALA A 66 10.07 6.08 -5.03
C ALA A 66 9.62 7.53 -5.28
N TYR A 67 9.44 8.32 -4.23
CA TYR A 67 9.05 9.73 -4.33
C TYR A 67 10.15 10.54 -5.04
N GLU A 68 11.40 10.44 -4.58
CA GLU A 68 12.56 11.11 -5.17
C GLU A 68 12.76 10.74 -6.66
N ARG A 69 12.50 9.48 -7.01
CA ARG A 69 12.67 8.97 -8.39
C ARG A 69 11.42 9.12 -9.27
N ASN A 70 10.40 9.83 -8.78
CA ASN A 70 9.11 10.00 -9.46
C ASN A 70 8.48 8.68 -9.92
N LYS A 71 8.57 7.63 -9.09
CA LYS A 71 7.99 6.30 -9.34
C LYS A 71 6.65 6.15 -8.66
N ARG A 72 5.68 6.96 -9.10
CA ARG A 72 4.34 7.05 -8.49
C ARG A 72 3.64 5.69 -8.26
N PRO A 73 3.68 4.70 -9.18
CA PRO A 73 3.07 3.39 -8.93
C PRO A 73 3.66 2.63 -7.72
N LEU A 74 4.91 2.92 -7.35
CA LEU A 74 5.56 2.26 -6.21
C LEU A 74 5.24 2.94 -4.88
N LEU A 75 4.67 4.15 -4.88
CA LEU A 75 4.29 4.84 -3.65
C LEU A 75 3.11 4.16 -2.95
N SER A 76 2.09 3.75 -3.72
CA SER A 76 0.93 3.04 -3.18
C SER A 76 1.33 1.67 -2.66
N GLU A 77 2.17 0.94 -3.40
CA GLU A 77 2.71 -0.36 -2.96
C GLU A 77 3.58 -0.21 -1.71
N ALA A 78 4.44 0.82 -1.62
CA ALA A 78 5.23 1.08 -0.43
C ALA A 78 4.35 1.37 0.80
N ASN A 79 3.30 2.20 0.64
CA ASN A 79 2.31 2.43 1.69
C ASN A 79 1.56 1.15 2.09
N TYR A 80 1.18 0.31 1.13
CA TYR A 80 0.58 -0.98 1.43
C TYR A 80 1.52 -1.89 2.23
N ARG A 81 2.82 -1.94 1.88
CA ARG A 81 3.82 -2.69 2.65
C ARG A 81 4.00 -2.15 4.07
N ARG A 82 4.00 -0.82 4.25
CA ARG A 82 3.99 -0.18 5.58
C ARG A 82 2.77 -0.60 6.38
N ALA A 83 1.58 -0.61 5.77
CA ALA A 83 0.34 -1.03 6.41
C ALA A 83 0.42 -2.48 6.93
N VAL A 84 0.88 -3.41 6.08
CA VAL A 84 1.05 -4.81 6.49
C VAL A 84 2.06 -4.95 7.63
N ALA A 85 3.19 -4.22 7.57
CA ALA A 85 4.19 -4.27 8.63
C ALA A 85 3.64 -3.74 9.97
N TYR A 86 2.98 -2.58 9.96
CA TYR A 86 2.31 -2.02 11.15
C TYR A 86 1.25 -2.96 11.71
N PHE A 87 0.43 -3.56 10.84
CA PHE A 87 -0.58 -4.53 11.26
C PHE A 87 0.06 -5.72 11.99
N ARG A 88 1.18 -6.25 11.47
CA ARG A 88 1.90 -7.37 12.10
C ARG A 88 2.64 -6.97 13.39
N LEU A 89 2.92 -5.68 13.57
CA LEU A 89 3.42 -5.10 14.83
C LEU A 89 2.30 -4.77 15.83
N GLY A 90 1.03 -4.99 15.50
CA GLY A 90 -0.12 -4.65 16.34
C GLY A 90 -0.48 -3.16 16.36
N GLN A 91 0.13 -2.35 15.49
CA GLN A 91 -0.12 -0.91 15.38
C GLN A 91 -1.23 -0.65 14.35
N TYR A 92 -2.45 -1.06 14.67
CA TYR A 92 -3.57 -1.05 13.72
C TYR A 92 -3.95 0.35 13.22
N ALA A 93 -3.88 1.35 14.09
CA ALA A 93 -4.05 2.77 13.75
C ALA A 93 -3.09 3.21 12.62
N ASN A 94 -1.79 2.92 12.79
CA ASN A 94 -0.77 3.26 11.80
C ASN A 94 -0.94 2.45 10.51
N ALA A 95 -1.44 1.22 10.62
CA ALA A 95 -1.76 0.39 9.46
C ALA A 95 -2.89 0.99 8.62
N ASP A 96 -3.97 1.44 9.26
CA ASP A 96 -5.11 2.05 8.57
C ASP A 96 -4.74 3.37 7.91
N ALA A 97 -3.96 4.21 8.61
CA ALA A 97 -3.40 5.43 8.03
C ALA A 97 -2.63 5.16 6.73
N CYS A 98 -1.79 4.11 6.71
CA CYS A 98 -1.06 3.71 5.51
C CYS A 98 -1.97 3.24 4.38
N CYS A 99 -3.06 2.52 4.69
CA CYS A 99 -4.08 2.14 3.72
C CYS A 99 -4.76 3.36 3.09
N VAL A 100 -5.13 4.36 3.89
CA VAL A 100 -5.72 5.60 3.38
C VAL A 100 -4.77 6.29 2.40
N TYR A 101 -3.49 6.44 2.76
CA TYR A 101 -2.50 7.03 1.84
C TYR A 101 -2.34 6.23 0.54
N ALA A 102 -2.36 4.89 0.60
CA ALA A 102 -2.30 4.04 -0.59
C ALA A 102 -3.52 4.24 -1.50
N ILE A 103 -4.73 4.28 -0.93
CA ILE A 103 -5.99 4.49 -1.66
C ILE A 103 -6.01 5.86 -2.33
N ARG A 104 -5.57 6.92 -1.63
CA ARG A 104 -5.52 8.27 -2.19
C ARG A 104 -4.56 8.36 -3.39
N LEU A 105 -3.40 7.72 -3.30
CA LEU A 105 -2.48 7.62 -4.44
C LEU A 105 -3.12 6.92 -5.65
N ILE A 106 -3.88 5.84 -5.42
CA ILE A 106 -4.61 5.11 -6.46
C ILE A 106 -5.72 5.98 -7.08
N LYS A 107 -6.43 6.75 -6.26
CA LYS A 107 -7.45 7.73 -6.70
C LYS A 107 -6.87 8.97 -7.40
N GLY A 108 -5.56 9.07 -7.56
CA GLY A 108 -4.91 10.15 -8.33
C GLY A 108 -4.47 11.36 -7.51
N PHE A 109 -4.65 11.37 -6.19
CA PHE A 109 -4.22 12.48 -5.33
C PHE A 109 -2.68 12.63 -5.32
N PRO A 110 -2.11 13.84 -5.15
CA PRO A 110 -0.67 14.01 -5.12
C PRO A 110 -0.05 13.25 -3.94
N ALA A 111 1.21 12.86 -4.07
CA ALA A 111 1.89 12.06 -3.03
C ALA A 111 2.12 12.84 -1.72
N ILE A 112 2.27 14.15 -1.84
CA ILE A 112 2.26 15.09 -0.72
C ILE A 112 1.14 16.07 -1.00
N GLU A 113 0.12 16.03 -0.17
CA GLU A 113 -1.01 16.95 -0.21
C GLU A 113 -0.69 18.20 0.61
N LYS A 114 -1.31 19.34 0.27
CA LYS A 114 -1.10 20.60 1.00
C LYS A 114 -1.53 20.48 2.46
N GLU A 115 -2.59 19.74 2.70
CA GLU A 115 -3.11 19.40 4.01
C GLU A 115 -3.13 17.87 4.11
N ASP A 116 -2.56 17.33 5.20
CA ASP A 116 -2.55 15.90 5.42
C ASP A 116 -4.00 15.43 5.64
N PRO A 117 -4.52 14.51 4.80
CA PRO A 117 -5.90 14.02 4.91
C PRO A 117 -6.20 13.34 6.25
N LEU A 118 -5.18 12.92 7.00
CA LEU A 118 -5.33 12.29 8.30
C LEU A 118 -5.13 13.27 9.48
N LYS A 119 -4.80 14.54 9.23
CA LYS A 119 -4.46 15.51 10.28
C LYS A 119 -5.57 15.67 11.33
N SER A 120 -6.83 15.63 10.93
CA SER A 120 -8.00 15.71 11.83
C SER A 120 -8.23 14.45 12.66
N HIS A 121 -7.52 13.37 12.33
CA HIS A 121 -7.71 12.03 12.88
C HIS A 121 -6.44 11.54 13.60
N ILE A 122 -5.53 12.45 13.91
CA ILE A 122 -4.30 12.16 14.64
C ILE A 122 -4.38 12.90 15.98
N ASP A 123 -4.08 12.21 17.08
CA ASP A 123 -4.00 12.82 18.40
C ASP A 123 -2.72 13.66 18.60
N ALA A 124 -2.56 14.24 19.78
CA ALA A 124 -1.38 15.06 20.10
C ALA A 124 -0.07 14.25 20.08
N ASP A 125 -0.14 12.93 20.24
CA ASP A 125 1.00 12.01 20.29
C ASP A 125 1.31 11.40 18.92
N GLY A 126 0.53 11.72 17.88
CA GLY A 126 0.76 11.25 16.52
C GLY A 126 0.05 9.94 16.16
N PHE A 127 -0.81 9.42 17.04
CA PHE A 127 -1.57 8.20 16.77
C PHE A 127 -2.86 8.49 16.01
N TYR A 128 -3.15 7.64 15.02
CA TYR A 128 -4.40 7.69 14.28
C TYR A 128 -5.56 7.17 15.15
N THR A 129 -6.60 7.98 15.33
CA THR A 129 -7.66 7.76 16.31
C THR A 129 -8.96 7.18 15.74
N VAL A 130 -9.00 6.94 14.42
CA VAL A 130 -10.20 6.40 13.75
C VAL A 130 -10.50 5.00 14.27
N THR A 131 -11.74 4.81 14.72
CA THR A 131 -12.20 3.52 15.23
C THR A 131 -12.68 2.61 14.09
N SER A 132 -12.82 1.32 14.37
CA SER A 132 -13.43 0.40 13.40
C SER A 132 -14.86 0.80 13.03
N GLU A 133 -15.61 1.45 13.92
CA GLU A 133 -16.97 1.91 13.64
C GLU A 133 -16.97 3.09 12.66
N ASP A 134 -16.02 4.01 12.84
CA ASP A 134 -15.81 5.15 11.94
C ASP A 134 -15.45 4.70 10.52
N ALA A 135 -14.50 3.75 10.41
CA ALA A 135 -14.09 3.19 9.12
C ALA A 135 -15.26 2.50 8.40
N GLN A 136 -16.08 1.73 9.14
CA GLN A 136 -17.27 1.08 8.58
C GLN A 136 -18.34 2.09 8.15
N ARG A 137 -18.54 3.16 8.92
CA ARG A 137 -19.46 4.25 8.55
C ARG A 137 -19.01 4.93 7.27
N GLN A 138 -17.74 5.31 7.19
CA GLN A 138 -17.19 5.94 5.99
C GLN A 138 -17.29 5.05 4.75
N ALA A 139 -16.99 3.75 4.88
CA ALA A 139 -17.13 2.81 3.79
C ALA A 139 -18.57 2.70 3.26
N ARG A 140 -19.57 2.74 4.16
CA ARG A 140 -21.00 2.77 3.77
C ARG A 140 -21.33 4.06 3.01
N GLU A 141 -20.93 5.21 3.55
CA GLU A 141 -21.18 6.51 2.92
C GLU A 141 -20.54 6.65 1.54
N ASP A 142 -19.33 6.12 1.36
CA ASP A 142 -18.63 6.15 0.07
C ASP A 142 -19.30 5.21 -0.95
N ALA A 143 -19.74 4.02 -0.53
CA ALA A 143 -20.51 3.12 -1.38
C ALA A 143 -21.84 3.74 -1.83
N GLU A 144 -22.54 4.44 -0.93
CA GLU A 144 -23.78 5.16 -1.24
C GLU A 144 -23.57 6.29 -2.26
N LYS A 145 -22.42 6.97 -2.23
CA LYS A 145 -22.06 8.02 -3.20
C LYS A 145 -21.68 7.45 -4.57
N GLU A 146 -21.07 6.27 -4.60
CA GLU A 146 -20.66 5.59 -5.84
C GLU A 146 -21.81 4.86 -6.55
N THR A 147 -22.96 4.65 -5.87
CA THR A 147 -24.14 4.06 -6.50
C THR A 147 -24.83 5.11 -7.40
N PRO A 148 -24.92 4.93 -8.73
CA PRO A 148 -25.63 5.88 -9.57
C PRO A 148 -27.10 5.89 -9.16
N LYS A 149 -27.62 7.05 -8.73
CA LYS A 149 -29.05 7.24 -8.51
C LYS A 149 -29.78 6.84 -9.79
N GLY A 150 -30.50 5.72 -9.74
CA GLY A 150 -31.06 5.03 -10.90
C GLY A 150 -31.74 5.97 -11.88
N GLY A 151 -31.25 5.96 -13.12
CA GLY A 151 -32.08 6.31 -14.27
C GLY A 151 -33.17 5.25 -14.38
N ALA A 152 -34.40 5.63 -14.03
CA ALA A 152 -35.57 4.83 -14.34
C ALA A 152 -35.81 4.87 -15.86
N GLU A 153 -35.08 4.07 -16.62
CA GLU A 153 -35.53 3.68 -17.95
C GLU A 153 -36.64 2.66 -17.77
N LYS A 154 -37.89 3.14 -17.89
CA LYS A 154 -39.04 2.28 -18.16
C LYS A 154 -38.72 1.53 -19.47
N GLY A 155 -38.38 0.26 -19.36
CA GLY A 155 -38.29 -0.64 -20.52
C GLY A 155 -39.62 -0.64 -21.26
N PRO A 156 -39.62 -0.75 -22.59
CA PRO A 156 -40.85 -0.66 -23.37
C PRO A 156 -41.76 -1.83 -22.98
N GLU A 157 -42.99 -1.47 -22.64
CA GLU A 157 -44.11 -2.37 -22.41
C GLU A 157 -44.26 -3.22 -23.68
N HIS A 158 -43.90 -4.50 -23.59
CA HIS A 158 -44.02 -5.42 -24.72
C HIS A 158 -45.51 -5.71 -24.91
N ASP A 159 -46.08 -4.94 -25.82
CA ASP A 159 -47.43 -5.07 -26.34
C ASP A 159 -47.65 -6.51 -26.84
N GLN A 160 -48.80 -7.04 -26.46
CA GLN A 160 -49.31 -8.36 -26.83
C GLN A 160 -49.48 -8.45 -28.35
N TRP A 161 -49.18 -9.61 -28.95
CA TRP A 161 -49.87 -10.07 -30.17
C TRP A 161 -49.63 -11.58 -30.38
N PRO A 162 -50.51 -12.25 -31.13
CA PRO A 162 -51.72 -12.98 -30.74
C PRO A 162 -51.50 -14.50 -30.49
#